data_AF-N0DZK7-F1
#
_entry.id   AF-N0DZK7-F1
#
_cell.length_a   1.000
_cell.length_b   1.000
_cell.length_c   1.000
_cell.angle_alpha   90.00
_cell.angle_beta   90.00
_cell.angle_gamma   90.00
#
_symmetry.space_group_name_H-M   'P 1'
#
loop_
_entity.id
_entity.type
_entity.pdbx_description
1 polymer ?
#
loop_
_entity_poly.entity_id
_entity_poly.type
_entity_poly.pdbx_seq_one_letter_code
_entity_poly.pdbx_strand_id
1 'polypeptide(L)'
;MTSLTRWLLSACRGTVGGMHVNLPGQAHYRPTSLVSPLLQLLLAAVVLLLSVWSYLHAPTVRATDQWAYNFLAAVAGLLGLLLLPFAVAALVRAVRNRRIS
;
A
#
# COMPACT_ATOMS: atom_id res chain seq x y z
N MET A 1 10.74 27.64 -12.71
CA MET A 1 11.29 26.28 -12.53
C MET A 1 11.27 25.92 -11.04
N THR A 2 10.18 26.18 -10.32
CA THR A 2 9.06 25.25 -9.99
C THR A 2 9.50 23.97 -9.27
N SER A 3 9.59 24.08 -7.93
CA SER A 3 9.70 23.06 -6.86
C SER A 3 9.18 21.65 -7.20
N LEU A 4 8.12 21.56 -8.00
CA LEU A 4 7.47 20.32 -8.41
C LEU A 4 8.37 19.41 -9.27
N THR A 5 9.24 19.98 -10.11
CA THR A 5 10.23 19.19 -10.88
C THR A 5 11.31 18.59 -9.97
N ARG A 6 11.69 19.31 -8.91
CA ARG A 6 12.66 18.81 -7.91
C ARG A 6 12.07 17.69 -7.06
N TRP A 7 10.77 17.78 -6.75
CA TRP A 7 10.04 16.72 -6.03
C TRP A 7 9.88 15.47 -6.90
N LEU A 8 9.51 15.62 -8.17
CA LEU A 8 9.43 14.50 -9.12
C LEU A 8 10.79 13.84 -9.36
N LEU A 9 11.86 14.62 -9.52
CA LEU A 9 13.22 14.09 -9.64
C LEU A 9 13.66 13.36 -8.35
N SER A 10 13.26 13.84 -7.17
CA SER A 10 13.52 13.14 -5.90
C SER A 10 12.75 11.83 -5.79
N ALA A 11 11.49 11.80 -6.25
CA ALA A 11 10.66 10.60 -6.25
C ALA A 11 11.20 9.54 -7.24
N CYS A 12 11.66 9.96 -8.42
CA CYS A 12 12.30 9.09 -9.41
C CYS A 12 13.72 8.63 -9.00
N ARG A 13 14.43 9.40 -8.16
CA ARG A 13 15.75 9.00 -7.64
C ARG A 13 15.65 7.99 -6.50
N GLY A 14 14.54 8.01 -5.75
CA GLY A 14 14.25 7.04 -4.69
C GLY A 14 14.00 5.61 -5.17
N THR A 15 13.73 5.40 -6.46
CA THR A 15 13.47 4.07 -7.04
C THR A 15 14.72 3.38 -7.61
N VAL A 16 15.86 4.09 -7.74
CA VAL A 16 17.12 3.54 -8.30
C VAL A 16 18.22 3.37 -7.24
N GLY A 17 18.10 4.03 -6.09
CA GLY A 17 19.10 3.98 -5.02
C GLY A 17 18.78 2.96 -3.93
N GLY A 18 19.12 1.69 -4.13
CA GLY A 18 19.12 0.76 -2.99
C GLY A 18 19.00 -0.72 -3.27
N MET A 19 19.70 -1.27 -4.27
CA MET A 19 20.14 -2.66 -4.11
C MET A 19 21.23 -2.70 -3.04
N HIS A 20 20.84 -2.56 -1.76
CA HIS A 20 21.71 -2.83 -0.63
C HIS A 20 21.96 -4.35 -0.61
N VAL A 21 22.99 -4.77 -1.32
CA VAL A 21 23.59 -6.09 -1.14
C VAL A 21 24.13 -6.10 0.29
N ASN A 22 23.56 -6.94 1.15
CA ASN A 22 24.11 -7.16 2.49
C ASN A 22 25.46 -7.86 2.34
N LEU A 23 26.55 -7.09 2.24
CA LEU A 23 27.90 -7.65 2.34
C LEU A 23 28.06 -8.24 3.76
N PRO A 24 28.64 -9.44 3.89
CA PRO A 24 28.93 -10.01 5.21
C PRO A 24 29.82 -9.04 5.99
N GLY A 25 29.33 -8.55 7.14
CA GLY A 25 30.01 -7.57 7.99
C GLY A 25 29.39 -6.16 8.03
N GLN A 26 28.43 -5.84 7.14
CA GLN A 26 27.68 -4.58 7.21
C GLN A 26 26.50 -4.68 8.20
N ALA A 27 26.27 -3.63 9.00
CA ALA A 27 25.13 -3.56 9.90
C ALA A 27 23.81 -3.71 9.10
N HIS A 28 22.92 -4.59 9.55
CA HIS A 28 21.65 -4.86 8.87
C HIS A 28 20.91 -3.56 8.55
N TYR A 29 20.62 -3.34 7.27
CA TYR A 29 19.81 -2.20 6.83
C TYR A 29 18.44 -2.25 7.52
N ARG A 30 18.18 -1.30 8.43
CA ARG A 30 16.91 -1.15 9.15
C ARG A 30 16.12 0.01 8.52
N PRO A 31 15.12 -0.25 7.66
CA PRO A 31 14.28 0.82 7.14
C PRO A 31 13.52 1.49 8.29
N THR A 32 13.74 2.80 8.46
CA THR A 32 13.09 3.67 9.47
C THR A 32 12.00 4.58 8.86
N SER A 33 11.81 4.51 7.53
CA SER A 33 10.83 5.31 6.81
C SER A 33 9.41 4.78 7.04
N LEU A 34 8.52 5.65 7.53
CA LEU A 34 7.10 5.33 7.79
C LEU A 34 6.20 5.58 6.57
N VAL A 35 6.70 6.30 5.56
CA VAL A 35 5.94 6.69 4.37
C VAL A 35 5.47 5.46 3.59
N SER A 36 6.37 4.51 3.34
CA SER A 36 6.04 3.27 2.61
C SER A 36 4.97 2.40 3.30
N PRO A 37 5.07 2.07 4.60
CA PRO A 37 4.01 1.28 5.26
C PRO A 37 2.68 2.03 5.39
N LEU A 38 2.70 3.36 5.57
CA LEU A 38 1.48 4.17 5.57
C LEU A 38 0.76 4.15 4.21
N LEU A 39 1.51 4.26 3.11
CA LEU A 39 0.95 4.15 1.75
C LEU A 39 0.33 2.78 1.50
N GLN A 40 0.96 1.70 1.97
CA GLN A 40 0.40 0.34 1.87
C GLN A 40 -0.91 0.19 2.66
N LEU A 41 -0.98 0.75 3.87
CA LEU A 41 -2.21 0.75 4.65
C LEU A 41 -3.31 1.59 3.99
N LEU A 42 -2.97 2.76 3.46
CA LEU A 42 -3.91 3.63 2.76
C LEU A 42 -4.46 2.93 1.51
N LEU A 43 -3.59 2.27 0.73
CA LEU A 43 -4.01 1.49 -0.43
C LEU A 43 -4.96 0.36 -0.04
N ALA A 44 -4.63 -0.43 0.99
CA ALA A 44 -5.49 -1.50 1.47
C ALA A 44 -6.86 -0.96 1.94
N ALA A 45 -6.87 0.18 2.63
CA ALA A 45 -8.10 0.83 3.08
C ALA A 45 -8.96 1.30 1.90
N VAL A 46 -8.36 1.93 0.87
CA VAL A 46 -9.07 2.38 -0.34
C VAL A 46 -9.68 1.20 -1.09
N VAL A 47 -8.95 0.08 -1.21
CA VAL A 47 -9.44 -1.14 -1.87
C VAL A 47 -10.63 -1.75 -1.11
N LEU A 48 -10.59 -1.76 0.24
CA LEU A 48 -11.72 -2.23 1.05
C LEU A 48 -12.93 -1.29 0.95
N LEU A 49 -12.71 0.02 0.95
CA LEU A 49 -13.76 1.01 0.71
C LEU A 49 -14.42 0.80 -0.66
N LEU A 50 -13.63 0.53 -1.70
CA LEU A 50 -14.14 0.21 -3.03
C LEU A 50 -15.00 -1.05 -3.01
N SER A 51 -14.57 -2.09 -2.30
CA SER A 51 -15.32 -3.33 -2.13
C SER A 51 -16.69 -3.09 -1.49
N VAL A 52 -16.72 -2.38 -0.35
CA VAL A 52 -17.95 -2.04 0.37
C VAL A 52 -18.86 -1.17 -0.50
N TRP A 53 -18.31 -0.17 -1.17
CA TRP A 53 -19.07 0.70 -2.06
C TRP A 53 -19.69 -0.09 -3.22
N SER A 54 -18.93 -0.98 -3.85
CA SER A 54 -19.39 -1.82 -4.95
C SER A 54 -20.55 -2.73 -4.52
N TYR A 55 -20.45 -3.30 -3.31
CA TYR A 55 -21.50 -4.13 -2.73
C TYR A 55 -22.79 -3.34 -2.47
N LEU A 56 -22.68 -2.13 -1.90
CA LEU A 56 -23.83 -1.26 -1.64
C LEU A 56 -24.44 -0.66 -2.91
N HIS A 57 -23.65 -0.54 -3.99
CA HIS A 57 -24.12 -0.03 -5.27
C HIS A 57 -24.79 -1.09 -6.15
N ALA A 58 -24.45 -2.37 -5.95
CA ALA A 58 -25.01 -3.50 -6.70
C ALA A 58 -26.56 -3.54 -6.78
N PRO A 59 -27.35 -3.25 -5.72
CA PRO A 59 -28.81 -3.26 -5.82
C PRO A 59 -29.41 -2.03 -6.53
N THR A 60 -28.63 -0.98 -6.77
CA THR A 60 -29.11 0.25 -7.43
C THR A 60 -29.01 0.22 -8.95
N VAL A 61 -28.31 -0.77 -9.51
CA VAL A 61 -28.14 -0.98 -10.95
C VAL A 61 -29.09 -2.06 -11.48
N ARG A 62 -29.24 -2.11 -12.81
CA ARG A 62 -30.06 -3.12 -13.47
C ARG A 62 -29.57 -4.52 -13.13
N ALA A 63 -30.51 -5.47 -13.02
CA ALA A 63 -30.22 -6.87 -12.70
C ALA A 63 -29.19 -7.51 -13.66
N THR A 64 -29.11 -7.05 -14.92
CA THR A 64 -28.13 -7.50 -15.92
C THR A 64 -26.69 -7.10 -15.59
N ASP A 65 -26.48 -6.02 -14.85
CA ASP A 65 -25.15 -5.47 -14.55
C ASP A 65 -24.74 -5.72 -13.08
N GLN A 66 -25.71 -6.09 -12.24
CA GLN A 66 -25.54 -6.36 -10.81
C GLN A 66 -24.47 -7.42 -10.51
N TRP A 67 -24.31 -8.44 -11.36
CA TRP A 67 -23.29 -9.47 -11.19
C TRP A 67 -21.87 -8.91 -11.24
N ALA A 68 -21.63 -7.89 -12.08
CA ALA A 68 -20.31 -7.29 -12.23
C ALA A 68 -19.89 -6.53 -10.97
N TYR A 69 -20.83 -5.80 -10.34
CA TYR A 69 -20.58 -5.10 -9.08
C TYR A 69 -20.40 -6.06 -7.90
N ASN A 70 -21.16 -7.15 -7.85
CA ASN A 70 -20.96 -8.20 -6.85
C ASN A 70 -19.60 -8.89 -7.01
N PHE A 71 -19.19 -9.18 -8.24
CA PHE A 71 -17.87 -9.74 -8.54
C PHE A 71 -16.75 -8.77 -8.15
N LEU A 72 -16.89 -7.50 -8.52
CA LEU A 72 -15.93 -6.45 -8.14
C LEU A 72 -15.82 -6.32 -6.62
N ALA A 73 -16.94 -6.35 -5.91
CA ALA A 73 -16.96 -6.32 -4.45
C ALA A 73 -16.19 -7.51 -3.86
N ALA A 74 -16.44 -8.73 -4.35
CA ALA A 74 -15.77 -9.94 -3.88
C ALA A 74 -14.26 -9.90 -4.13
N VAL A 75 -13.83 -9.55 -5.35
CA VAL A 75 -12.41 -9.50 -5.73
C VAL A 75 -11.67 -8.41 -4.97
N ALA A 76 -12.23 -7.19 -4.92
CA ALA A 76 -11.63 -6.08 -4.18
C ALA A 76 -11.58 -6.38 -2.67
N GLY A 77 -12.61 -7.03 -2.13
CA GLY A 77 -12.68 -7.41 -0.72
C GLY A 77 -11.59 -8.41 -0.35
N LEU A 78 -11.44 -9.47 -1.14
CA LEU A 78 -10.36 -10.44 -0.98
C LEU A 78 -8.99 -9.78 -1.07
N LEU A 79 -8.76 -8.95 -2.10
CA LEU A 79 -7.48 -8.30 -2.33
C LEU A 79 -7.10 -7.36 -1.17
N GLY A 80 -8.04 -6.55 -0.68
CA GLY A 80 -7.84 -5.68 0.48
C GLY A 80 -7.54 -6.46 1.77
N LEU A 81 -8.24 -7.58 1.97
CA LEU A 81 -8.06 -8.44 3.15
C LEU A 81 -6.71 -9.18 3.13
N LEU A 82 -6.23 -9.57 1.95
CA LEU A 82 -4.89 -10.13 1.77
C LEU A 82 -3.78 -9.09 1.99
N LEU A 83 -3.99 -7.83 1.60
CA LEU A 83 -2.99 -6.76 1.75
C LEU A 83 -2.81 -6.29 3.20
N LEU A 84 -3.87 -6.31 4.00
CA LEU A 84 -3.87 -5.89 5.40
C LEU A 84 -2.72 -6.47 6.26
N PRO A 85 -2.50 -7.79 6.33
CA PRO A 85 -1.43 -8.36 7.17
C PRO A 85 -0.03 -7.89 6.75
N PHE A 86 0.23 -7.71 5.45
CA PHE A 86 1.52 -7.23 4.97
C PHE A 86 1.76 -5.77 5.35
N ALA A 87 0.75 -4.92 5.19
CA ALA A 87 0.82 -3.51 5.53
C ALA A 87 1.02 -3.30 7.05
N VAL A 88 0.31 -4.08 7.88
CA VAL A 88 0.47 -4.06 9.34
C VAL A 88 1.85 -4.54 9.74
N ALA A 89 2.35 -5.65 9.18
CA ALA A 89 3.67 -6.17 9.48
C ALA A 89 4.78 -5.17 9.13
N ALA A 90 4.66 -4.49 7.99
CA ALA A 90 5.60 -3.44 7.57
C ALA A 90 5.58 -2.25 8.54
N LEU A 91 4.40 -1.81 8.99
CA LEU A 91 4.28 -0.74 9.97
C LEU A 91 4.89 -1.13 11.32
N VAL A 92 4.57 -2.32 11.83
CA VAL A 92 5.11 -2.81 13.11
C VAL A 92 6.64 -2.91 13.07
N ARG A 93 7.22 -3.39 11.96
CA ARG A 93 8.67 -3.43 11.78
C ARG A 93 9.27 -2.02 11.77
N ALA A 94 8.67 -1.07 11.04
CA ALA A 94 9.15 0.31 10.99
C ALA A 94 9.09 1.01 12.36
N VAL A 95 8.00 0.79 13.13
CA VAL A 95 7.85 1.34 14.49
C VAL A 95 8.85 0.70 15.46
N ARG A 96 9.02 -0.63 15.42
CA ARG A 96 10.02 -1.33 16.25
C ARG A 96 11.44 -0.86 15.94
N ASN A 97 11.79 -0.68 14.67
CA ASN A 97 13.12 -0.21 14.27
C ASN A 97 13.42 1.20 14.79
N ARG A 98 12.41 2.07 14.91
CA ARG A 98 12.58 3.41 15.52
C ARG A 98 12.75 3.38 17.04
N ARG A 99 12.17 2.41 17.75
CA ARG A 99 12.31 2.30 19.22
C ARG A 99 13.68 1.80 19.69
N ILE A 100 14.44 1.17 18.79
CA ILE A 100 15.75 0.58 19.09
C ILE A 100 16.90 1.51 18.65
N SER A 101 16.59 2.60 17.94
CA SER A 101 17.55 3.65 17.56
C SER A 101 17.55 4.77 18.60
#